data_AF-M4CY11-F1
#
_entry.id   AF-M4CY11-F1
#
_cell.length_a   1.000
_cell.length_b   1.000
_cell.length_c   1.000
_cell.angle_alpha   90.00
_cell.angle_beta   90.00
_cell.angle_gamma   90.00
#
_symmetry.space_group_name_H-M   'P 1'
#
loop_
_entity.id
_entity.type
_entity.pdbx_description
1 polymer ?
#
loop_
_entity_poly.entity_id
_entity_poly.type
_entity_poly.pdbx_seq_one_letter_code
_entity_poly.pdbx_strand_id
1 'polypeptide(L)'
;MAAIEANYKELREAILFLKESCVMTNVVEMKVNLHCDECIRKILKAIKKIEDIEAYDVDTQLNKVTVTGNVTDEQVIKVLQKVRKTAVKWDQANQTLFPN
;
A
#
# COMPACT_ATOMS: atom_id res chain seq x y z
N MET A 1 15.71 22.26 -38.43
CA MET A 1 15.62 21.93 -37.00
C MET A 1 14.30 21.19 -36.68
N ALA A 2 13.87 20.21 -37.49
CA ALA A 2 12.60 19.49 -37.28
C ALA A 2 12.77 17.99 -36.97
N ALA A 3 13.98 17.43 -37.21
CA ALA A 3 14.25 16.00 -37.06
C ALA A 3 14.46 15.56 -35.59
N ILE A 4 14.76 16.50 -34.68
CA ILE A 4 15.01 16.20 -33.26
C ILE A 4 13.68 16.06 -32.48
N GLU A 5 12.62 16.76 -32.91
CA GLU A 5 11.32 16.76 -32.22
C GLU A 5 10.50 15.47 -32.46
N ALA A 6 10.65 14.83 -33.62
CA ALA A 6 9.94 13.58 -33.93
C ALA A 6 10.38 12.43 -33.01
N ASN A 7 11.68 12.34 -32.72
CA ASN A 7 12.29 11.26 -31.94
C ASN A 7 11.83 11.24 -30.47
N TYR A 8 11.52 12.39 -29.87
CA TYR A 8 11.00 12.47 -28.49
C TYR A 8 9.50 12.17 -28.37
N LYS A 9 8.74 12.26 -29.47
CA LYS A 9 7.29 12.03 -29.47
C LYS A 9 6.97 10.54 -29.46
N GLU A 10 7.64 9.75 -30.30
CA GLU A 10 7.55 8.28 -30.28
C GLU A 10 8.06 7.69 -28.95
N LEU A 11 9.11 8.27 -28.38
CA LEU A 11 9.62 7.90 -27.06
C LEU A 11 8.59 8.17 -25.93
N ARG A 12 7.81 9.24 -26.02
CA ARG A 12 6.72 9.52 -25.07
C ARG A 12 5.58 8.52 -25.18
N GLU A 13 5.17 8.15 -26.39
CA GLU A 13 4.09 7.18 -26.60
C GLU A 13 4.51 5.76 -26.17
N ALA A 14 5.77 5.36 -26.41
CA ALA A 14 6.31 4.08 -25.92
C ALA A 14 6.46 4.04 -24.38
N ILE A 15 6.87 5.15 -23.76
CA ILE A 15 6.90 5.27 -22.29
C ILE A 15 5.48 5.24 -21.71
N LEU A 16 4.49 5.82 -22.40
CA LEU A 16 3.08 5.77 -22.01
C LEU A 16 2.52 4.34 -22.12
N PHE A 17 2.87 3.62 -23.19
CA PHE A 17 2.51 2.22 -23.42
C PHE A 17 3.10 1.26 -22.37
N LEU A 18 4.34 1.48 -21.94
CA LEU A 18 4.96 0.73 -20.83
C LEU A 18 4.35 1.11 -19.46
N LYS A 19 3.81 2.32 -19.33
CA LYS A 19 3.08 2.77 -18.14
C LYS A 19 1.73 2.06 -17.95
N GLU A 20 1.10 1.64 -19.05
CA GLU A 20 -0.15 0.87 -19.01
C GLU A 20 0.04 -0.59 -18.58
N SER A 21 1.28 -1.10 -18.62
CA SER A 21 1.62 -2.47 -18.21
C SER A 21 2.32 -2.58 -16.85
N CYS A 22 2.80 -1.48 -16.29
CA CYS A 22 3.35 -1.45 -14.93
C CYS A 22 2.23 -1.03 -13.97
N VAL A 23 1.45 -2.00 -13.49
CA VAL A 23 0.52 -1.74 -12.38
C VAL A 23 1.37 -1.18 -11.23
N MET A 24 1.21 0.11 -10.93
CA MET A 24 1.85 0.72 -9.77
C MET A 24 1.11 0.21 -8.53
N THR A 25 1.55 -0.93 -8.02
CA THR A 25 1.06 -1.51 -6.79
C THR A 25 1.68 -0.74 -5.62
N ASN A 26 0.85 -0.04 -4.84
CA ASN A 26 1.30 0.64 -3.64
C ASN A 26 1.31 -0.35 -2.47
N VAL A 27 2.39 -0.30 -1.69
CA VAL A 27 2.50 -1.05 -0.44
C VAL A 27 2.27 -0.07 0.71
N VAL A 28 1.19 -0.28 1.45
CA VAL A 28 0.82 0.52 2.61
C VAL A 28 0.98 -0.32 3.85
N GLU A 29 1.84 0.12 4.75
CA GLU A 29 2.10 -0.54 6.02
C GLU A 29 1.52 0.30 7.16
N MET A 30 0.74 -0.34 8.03
CA MET A 30 0.06 0.31 9.15
C MET A 30 0.26 -0.49 10.44
N LYS A 31 0.52 0.21 11.55
CA LYS A 31 0.53 -0.37 12.88
C LYS A 31 -0.86 -0.27 13.50
N VAL A 32 -1.40 -1.40 13.97
CA VAL A 32 -2.73 -1.48 14.58
C VAL A 32 -2.70 -2.37 15.82
N ASN A 33 -3.34 -1.92 16.89
CA ASN A 33 -3.43 -2.68 18.14
C ASN A 33 -4.34 -3.92 18.00
N LEU A 34 -3.71 -5.10 17.87
CA LEU A 34 -4.34 -6.42 17.82
C LEU A 34 -4.17 -7.11 19.18
N HIS A 35 -5.21 -7.05 20.03
CA HIS A 35 -5.16 -7.64 21.38
C HIS A 35 -5.90 -8.98 21.48
N CYS A 36 -6.72 -9.34 20.49
CA CYS A 36 -7.51 -10.58 20.47
C CYS A 36 -7.74 -11.04 19.02
N ASP A 37 -8.04 -12.33 18.84
CA ASP A 37 -8.42 -12.92 17.54
C ASP A 37 -9.59 -12.21 16.85
N GLU A 38 -10.56 -11.74 17.64
CA GLU A 38 -11.69 -11.01 17.09
C GLU A 38 -11.27 -9.68 16.44
N CYS A 39 -10.23 -9.02 16.97
CA CYS A 39 -9.69 -7.80 16.38
C CYS A 39 -9.04 -8.10 15.02
N ILE A 40 -8.28 -9.19 14.94
CA ILE A 40 -7.64 -9.65 13.71
C ILE A 40 -8.72 -9.95 12.66
N ARG A 41 -9.73 -10.73 13.03
CA ARG A 41 -10.85 -11.07 12.15
C ARG A 41 -11.61 -9.83 11.67
N LYS A 42 -11.81 -8.82 12.53
CA LYS A 42 -12.45 -7.55 12.17
C LYS A 42 -11.60 -6.78 11.15
N ILE A 43 -10.29 -6.69 11.36
CA ILE A 43 -9.37 -6.01 10.42
C ILE A 43 -9.31 -6.75 9.09
N LEU A 44 -9.13 -8.07 9.10
CA LEU A 44 -9.13 -8.89 7.88
C LEU A 44 -10.41 -8.70 7.07
N LYS A 45 -11.58 -8.72 7.73
CA LYS A 45 -12.87 -8.43 7.07
C LYS A 45 -12.95 -7.01 6.52
N ALA A 46 -12.32 -6.05 7.17
CA ALA A 46 -12.34 -4.66 6.76
C ALA A 46 -11.40 -4.43 5.57
N ILE A 47 -10.18 -4.96 5.61
CA ILE A 47 -9.23 -4.93 4.49
C ILE A 47 -9.86 -5.61 3.29
N LYS A 48 -10.41 -6.83 3.44
CA LYS A 48 -11.09 -7.56 2.35
C LYS A 48 -12.26 -6.81 1.69
N LYS A 49 -12.81 -5.76 2.31
CA LYS A 49 -13.83 -4.89 1.68
C LYS A 49 -13.25 -3.86 0.73
N ILE A 50 -11.95 -3.66 0.72
CA ILE A 50 -11.26 -2.84 -0.27
C ILE A 50 -11.20 -3.68 -1.56
N GLU A 51 -11.67 -3.14 -2.67
CA GLU A 51 -11.77 -3.90 -3.94
C GLU A 51 -10.43 -3.93 -4.69
N ASP A 52 -9.57 -2.92 -4.46
CA ASP A 52 -8.31 -2.69 -5.19
C ASP A 52 -7.06 -3.27 -4.51
N ILE A 53 -7.23 -4.30 -3.67
CA ILE A 53 -6.12 -5.00 -3.01
C ILE A 53 -5.77 -6.28 -3.73
N GLU A 54 -4.47 -6.46 -3.97
CA GLU A 54 -3.92 -7.70 -4.53
C GLU A 54 -3.44 -8.65 -3.43
N ALA A 55 -2.82 -8.10 -2.39
CA ALA A 55 -2.34 -8.88 -1.26
C ALA A 55 -2.47 -8.11 0.06
N TYR A 56 -2.63 -8.84 1.15
CA TYR A 56 -2.58 -8.28 2.49
C TYR A 56 -1.87 -9.27 3.43
N ASP A 57 -1.16 -8.73 4.39
CA ASP A 57 -0.46 -9.47 5.43
C ASP A 57 -0.73 -8.84 6.80
N VAL A 58 -0.82 -9.68 7.84
CA VAL A 58 -1.12 -9.22 9.19
C VAL A 58 -0.22 -9.95 10.18
N ASP A 59 0.74 -9.22 10.73
CA ASP A 59 1.61 -9.65 11.80
C ASP A 59 1.00 -9.32 13.17
N THR A 60 0.51 -10.34 13.86
CA THR A 60 -0.02 -10.21 15.22
C THR A 60 1.07 -9.96 16.26
N GLN A 61 2.28 -10.49 16.01
CA GLN A 61 3.44 -10.30 16.89
C GLN A 61 3.90 -8.84 16.90
N LEU A 62 3.94 -8.21 15.73
CA LEU A 62 4.39 -6.81 15.56
C LEU A 62 3.24 -5.82 15.57
N ASN A 63 1.99 -6.30 15.66
CA ASN A 63 0.79 -5.47 15.53
C ASN A 63 0.81 -4.66 14.23
N LYS A 64 1.22 -5.31 13.14
CA LYS A 64 1.46 -4.69 11.83
C LYS A 64 0.53 -5.29 10.78
N VAL A 65 0.08 -4.43 9.88
CA VAL A 65 -0.77 -4.76 8.75
C VAL A 65 -0.09 -4.21 7.51
N THR A 66 0.17 -5.06 6.54
CA THR A 66 0.71 -4.68 5.23
C THR A 66 -0.35 -4.92 4.17
N VAL A 67 -0.58 -3.94 3.32
CA VAL A 67 -1.59 -3.98 2.27
C VAL A 67 -0.93 -3.61 0.96
N THR A 68 -1.03 -4.48 -0.04
CA THR A 68 -0.45 -4.30 -1.37
C THR A 68 -1.55 -4.25 -2.41
N GLY A 69 -1.55 -3.22 -3.23
CA GLY A 69 -2.48 -3.06 -4.34
C GLY A 69 -2.62 -1.60 -4.77
N ASN A 70 -3.69 -1.27 -5.49
CA ASN A 70 -3.99 0.10 -5.89
C ASN A 70 -4.73 0.85 -4.75
N VAL A 71 -4.13 0.86 -3.56
CA VAL A 71 -4.71 1.46 -2.36
C VAL A 71 -3.89 2.66 -1.86
N THR A 72 -4.58 3.62 -1.24
CA THR A 72 -3.95 4.78 -0.59
C THR A 72 -4.02 4.69 0.92
N ASP A 73 -3.07 5.33 1.63
CA ASP A 73 -3.05 5.36 3.10
C ASP A 73 -4.41 5.79 3.69
N GLU A 74 -5.05 6.78 3.07
CA GLU A 74 -6.34 7.31 3.50
C GLU A 74 -7.48 6.28 3.44
N GLN A 75 -7.52 5.45 2.40
CA GLN A 75 -8.53 4.40 2.29
C GLN A 75 -8.35 3.37 3.40
N VAL A 76 -7.11 2.95 3.64
CA VAL A 76 -6.78 2.00 4.70
C VAL A 76 -7.15 2.58 6.07
N ILE A 77 -6.83 3.86 6.33
CA ILE A 77 -7.23 4.56 7.56
C ILE A 77 -8.74 4.59 7.71
N LYS A 78 -9.49 4.97 6.66
CA LYS A 78 -10.96 5.02 6.71
C LYS A 78 -11.57 3.66 7.04
N VAL A 79 -11.01 2.59 6.47
CA VAL A 79 -11.44 1.21 6.73
C VAL A 79 -11.14 0.80 8.17
N LEU A 80 -9.97 1.17 8.70
CA LEU A 80 -9.58 0.89 10.08
C LEU A 80 -10.40 1.72 11.10
N GLN A 81 -10.75 2.96 10.75
CA GLN A 81 -11.68 3.78 11.54
C GLN A 81 -13.08 3.16 11.60
N LYS A 82 -13.57 2.54 10.52
CA LYS A 82 -14.87 1.83 10.52
C LYS A 82 -14.91 0.65 11.51
N VAL A 83 -13.78 -0.01 11.76
CA VAL A 83 -13.68 -1.06 12.78
C VAL A 83 -13.38 -0.51 14.18
N ARG A 84 -13.43 0.82 14.36
CA ARG A 84 -13.08 1.54 15.59
C ARG A 84 -11.68 1.18 16.10
N LYS A 85 -10.73 0.99 15.18
CA LYS A 85 -9.33 0.76 15.51
C LYS A 85 -8.50 1.95 15.04
N THR A 86 -7.65 2.43 15.92
CA THR A 86 -6.64 3.42 15.58
C THR A 86 -5.51 2.72 14.85
N ALA A 87 -5.22 3.21 13.65
CA ALA A 87 -4.09 2.78 12.85
C ALA A 87 -3.14 3.95 12.72
N VAL A 88 -1.86 3.69 12.92
CA VAL A 88 -0.80 4.66 12.64
C VAL A 88 0.02 4.16 11.47
N LYS A 89 0.51 5.07 10.63
CA LYS A 89 1.40 4.69 9.53
C LYS A 89 2.61 3.96 10.11
N TRP A 90 2.98 2.84 9.50
CA TRP A 90 4.18 2.13 9.90
C TRP A 90 5.39 2.99 9.50
N ASP A 91 6.18 3.41 10.49
CA ASP A 91 7.36 4.22 10.25
C ASP A 91 8.58 3.28 10.16
N GLN A 92 9.07 3.05 8.94
CA GLN A 92 10.27 2.24 8.71
C GLN A 92 11.57 2.96 9.11
N ALA A 93 11.53 4.25 9.48
CA ALA A 93 12.74 5.04 9.74
C ALA A 93 13.46 4.67 11.05
N ASN A 94 12.89 3.78 11.87
CA ASN A 94 13.52 3.31 13.10
C ASN A 94 14.21 1.93 13.00
N GLN A 95 14.41 1.39 11.79
CA GLN A 95 15.13 0.10 11.59
C GLN A 95 16.55 0.23 11.01
N THR A 96 17.02 1.43 10.65
CA THR A 96 18.39 1.62 10.13
C THR A 96 19.43 2.04 11.18
N LEU A 97 19.06 2.21 12.45
CA LEU A 97 20.00 2.71 13.48
C LEU A 97 20.84 1.63 14.18
N PHE A 98 20.73 0.35 13.79
CA PHE A 98 21.67 -0.67 14.25
C PHE A 98 22.04 -1.61 13.10
N PRO A 99 22.97 -1.22 12.20
CA PRO A 99 23.78 -2.22 11.53
C PRO A 99 24.52 -3.03 12.60
N ASN A 100 24.33 -4.36 12.58
CA ASN A 100 25.17 -5.32 13.31
C ASN A 100 26.64 -5.15 12.91
#